data_AF-A0A8R2M3Y3-F1
#
_entry.id   AF-A0A8R2M3Y3-F1
#
_cell.length_a   1.000
_cell.length_b   1.000
_cell.length_c   1.000
_cell.angle_alpha   90.00
_cell.angle_beta   90.00
_cell.angle_gamma   90.00
#
_symmetry.space_group_name_H-M   'P 1'
#
loop_
_entity.id
_entity.type
_entity.pdbx_description
1 polymer ?
#
loop_
_entity_poly.entity_id
_entity_poly.type
_entity_poly.pdbx_seq_one_letter_code
_entity_poly.pdbx_strand_id
1 'polypeptide(L)'
;MSKNRNRQLETLVREMKNKRQFMNEETLKKLFKHYSLDGKPEMIIILQKYCANVDPNLYQRNVEFLHYLAKAHCFKGNSERGLSILTHCYRKYEGYRSFYRLIFRELIQDSVLNRSEASLIVFKKYVLDFSEQWSDHYPLICFWYICWSSNWFSDQMLSNELLETSEALQDIIRDKAMAFSITVLNNDYNEDAVLRLLQNLLKHKMMEEYSKVLQVLFNYKCKYNIMKNRDVRGCTEIVRNCQSLGISLSSDQQGRYITLLINGSEDKPEKFIPDKTKLFKFKF
;
A
#
# COMPACT_ATOMS: atom_id res chain seq x y z
N MET A 1 -3.08 30.77 -15.14
CA MET A 1 -2.68 31.77 -14.11
C MET A 1 -1.61 31.30 -13.10
N SER A 2 -1.34 30.00 -12.88
CA SER A 2 -0.40 29.55 -11.83
C SER A 2 1.11 29.69 -12.16
N LYS A 3 1.51 29.69 -13.44
CA LYS A 3 2.94 29.84 -13.84
C LYS A 3 3.56 31.16 -13.37
N ASN A 4 2.80 32.25 -13.36
CA ASN A 4 3.31 33.57 -12.96
C ASN A 4 3.55 33.65 -11.45
N ARG A 5 2.64 33.11 -10.63
CA ARG A 5 2.80 33.03 -9.16
C ARG A 5 3.99 32.17 -8.74
N ASN A 6 4.24 31.06 -9.44
CA ASN A 6 5.40 30.21 -9.17
C ASN A 6 6.73 30.93 -9.40
N ARG A 7 6.84 31.70 -10.49
CA ARG A 7 8.02 32.54 -10.76
C ARG A 7 8.19 33.63 -9.71
N GLN A 8 7.10 34.28 -9.30
CA GLN A 8 7.14 35.30 -8.23
C GLN A 8 7.62 34.71 -6.90
N LEU A 9 7.11 33.53 -6.52
CA LEU A 9 7.56 32.80 -5.33
C LEU A 9 9.02 32.38 -5.42
N GLU A 10 9.47 31.92 -6.59
CA GLU A 10 10.88 31.60 -6.82
C GLU A 10 11.78 32.83 -6.61
N THR A 11 11.44 33.96 -7.24
CA THR A 11 12.17 35.22 -7.06
C THR A 11 12.21 35.62 -5.59
N LEU A 12 11.08 35.55 -4.89
CA LEU A 12 10.97 35.90 -3.49
C LEU A 12 11.85 35.01 -2.60
N VAL A 13 11.85 33.68 -2.81
CA VAL A 13 12.72 32.75 -2.06
C VAL A 13 14.20 33.05 -2.32
N ARG A 14 14.57 33.39 -3.55
CA ARG A 14 15.95 33.77 -3.89
C ARG A 14 16.36 35.09 -3.23
N GLU A 15 15.48 36.07 -3.20
CA GLU A 15 15.73 37.35 -2.52
C GLU A 15 15.86 37.18 -1.01
N MET A 16 14.97 36.40 -0.38
CA MET A 16 15.05 36.09 1.05
C MET A 16 16.34 35.33 1.39
N LYS A 17 16.78 34.42 0.51
CA LYS A 17 18.09 33.76 0.64
C LYS A 17 19.23 34.77 0.66
N ASN A 18 19.26 35.70 -0.30
CA ASN A 18 20.33 36.69 -0.43
C ASN A 18 20.36 37.64 0.76
N LYS A 19 19.18 37.99 1.31
CA LYS A 19 19.03 38.84 2.49
C LYS A 19 19.12 38.08 3.83
N ARG A 20 19.37 36.76 3.82
CA ARG A 20 19.35 35.85 4.99
C ARG A 20 18.11 36.03 5.88
N GLN A 21 16.96 36.27 5.27
CA GLN A 21 15.71 36.44 6.00
C GLN A 21 15.13 35.09 6.39
N PHE A 22 14.77 34.94 7.66
CA PHE A 22 14.13 33.74 8.18
C PHE A 22 12.69 33.62 7.72
N MET A 23 12.33 32.45 7.22
CA MET A 23 10.96 32.03 6.97
C MET A 23 10.52 31.12 8.10
N ASN A 24 9.26 31.24 8.51
CA ASN A 24 8.66 30.31 9.47
C ASN A 24 8.78 28.85 8.95
N GLU A 25 9.23 27.93 9.82
CA GLU A 25 9.36 26.49 9.53
C GLU A 25 8.06 25.89 8.96
N GLU A 26 6.90 26.34 9.43
CA GLU A 26 5.60 25.85 8.93
C GLU A 26 5.37 26.26 7.46
N THR A 27 5.69 27.51 7.11
CA THR A 27 5.59 28.01 5.74
C THR A 27 6.56 27.26 4.83
N LEU A 28 7.78 27.02 5.31
CA LEU A 28 8.79 26.27 4.57
C LEU A 28 8.35 24.83 4.29
N LYS A 29 7.80 24.12 5.29
CA LYS A 29 7.23 22.77 5.13
C LYS A 29 6.06 22.77 4.14
N LYS A 30 5.19 23.78 4.17
CA LYS A 30 4.09 23.95 3.20
C LYS A 30 4.62 24.12 1.78
N LEU A 31 5.67 24.92 1.58
CA LEU A 31 6.31 25.10 0.27
C LEU A 31 6.94 23.80 -0.23
N PHE A 32 7.72 23.10 0.60
CA PHE A 32 8.30 21.81 0.24
C PHE A 32 7.22 20.80 -0.18
N LYS A 33 6.15 20.67 0.61
CA LYS A 33 5.02 19.78 0.30
C LYS A 33 4.32 20.16 -1.00
N HIS A 34 4.06 21.46 -1.21
CA HIS A 34 3.42 21.95 -2.43
C HIS A 34 4.25 21.60 -3.66
N TYR A 35 5.54 21.95 -3.66
CA TYR A 35 6.41 21.73 -4.81
C TYR A 35 6.75 20.26 -5.05
N SER A 36 6.72 19.42 -4.01
CA SER A 36 6.90 17.97 -4.19
C SER A 36 5.72 17.33 -4.89
N LEU A 37 4.49 17.73 -4.53
CA LEU A 37 3.26 17.19 -5.15
C LEU A 37 3.04 17.76 -6.56
N ASP A 38 3.47 18.99 -6.81
CA ASP A 38 3.45 19.62 -8.13
C ASP A 38 4.52 19.06 -9.10
N GLY A 39 5.39 18.16 -8.66
CA GLY A 39 6.46 17.59 -9.49
C GLY A 39 7.52 18.61 -9.93
N LYS A 40 7.89 19.57 -9.07
CA LYS A 40 8.86 20.64 -9.37
C LYS A 40 10.18 20.46 -8.60
N PRO A 41 11.05 19.51 -8.98
CA PRO A 41 12.29 19.22 -8.26
C PRO A 41 13.26 20.43 -8.22
N GLU A 42 13.23 21.29 -9.23
CA GLU A 42 14.06 22.49 -9.29
C GLU A 42 13.77 23.45 -8.14
N MET A 43 12.48 23.62 -7.79
CA MET A 43 12.06 24.44 -6.65
C MET A 43 12.47 23.84 -5.32
N ILE A 44 12.41 22.52 -5.19
CA ILE A 44 12.89 21.82 -4.00
C ILE A 44 14.39 22.06 -3.78
N ILE A 45 15.20 22.00 -4.84
CA ILE A 45 16.63 22.29 -4.77
C ILE A 45 16.89 23.74 -4.32
N ILE A 46 16.10 24.70 -4.80
CA ILE A 46 16.21 26.11 -4.36
C ILE A 46 15.91 26.23 -2.87
N LEU A 47 14.84 25.57 -2.39
CA LEU A 47 14.48 25.57 -0.97
C LEU A 47 15.54 24.87 -0.11
N GLN A 48 16.10 23.75 -0.56
CA GLN A 48 17.22 23.08 0.12
C GLN A 48 18.42 24.01 0.27
N LYS A 49 18.82 24.70 -0.81
CA LYS A 49 19.91 25.68 -0.80
C LYS A 49 19.60 26.91 0.07
N TYR A 50 18.33 27.29 0.20
CA TYR A 50 17.91 28.33 1.14
C TYR A 50 18.11 27.86 2.58
N CYS A 51 17.60 26.67 2.94
CA CYS A 51 17.73 26.11 4.28
C CYS A 51 19.20 25.92 4.67
N ALA A 52 20.02 25.32 3.81
CA ALA A 52 21.44 25.11 4.07
C ALA A 52 22.20 26.41 4.35
N ASN A 53 21.74 27.55 3.82
CA ASN A 53 22.39 28.85 4.00
C ASN A 53 21.84 29.66 5.19
N VAL A 54 20.53 29.59 5.43
CA VAL A 54 19.84 30.44 6.43
C VAL A 54 19.66 29.71 7.75
N ASP A 55 19.40 28.40 7.71
CA ASP A 55 19.23 27.56 8.90
C ASP A 55 19.84 26.14 8.67
N PRO A 56 21.16 26.01 8.80
CA PRO A 56 21.86 24.74 8.61
C PRO A 56 21.40 23.64 9.58
N ASN A 57 20.98 24.03 10.79
CA ASN A 57 20.52 23.09 11.81
C ASN A 57 19.19 22.45 11.39
N LEU A 58 18.23 23.25 10.90
CA LEU A 58 16.99 22.74 10.35
C LEU A 58 17.23 21.85 9.13
N TYR A 59 18.16 22.23 8.26
CA TYR A 59 18.53 21.45 7.08
C TYR A 59 19.05 20.06 7.45
N GLN A 60 19.97 19.96 8.42
CA GLN A 60 20.50 18.69 8.90
C GLN A 60 19.43 17.86 9.63
N ARG A 61 18.64 18.48 10.51
CA ARG A 61 17.57 17.80 11.28
C ARG A 61 16.52 17.14 10.38
N ASN A 62 16.25 17.72 9.21
CA ASN A 62 15.28 17.19 8.25
C ASN A 62 15.92 16.35 7.14
N VAL A 63 17.15 15.86 7.37
CA VAL A 63 17.86 14.97 6.46
C VAL A 63 17.96 15.57 5.06
N GLU A 64 18.38 16.83 5.02
CA GLU A 64 18.55 17.64 3.82
C GLU A 64 17.25 17.81 3.00
N PHE A 65 16.08 17.46 3.54
CA PHE A 65 14.79 17.45 2.84
C PHE A 65 14.75 16.56 1.58
N LEU A 66 15.64 15.57 1.46
CA LEU A 66 15.79 14.75 0.26
C LEU A 66 14.53 13.95 -0.11
N HIS A 67 13.70 13.61 0.88
CA HIS A 67 12.43 12.92 0.65
C HIS A 67 11.44 13.76 -0.19
N TYR A 68 11.43 15.09 -0.04
CA TYR A 68 10.62 15.96 -0.89
C TYR A 68 11.15 16.01 -2.32
N LEU A 69 12.47 15.94 -2.50
CA LEU A 69 13.10 15.92 -3.82
C LEU A 69 12.80 14.61 -4.55
N ALA A 70 12.92 13.49 -3.84
CA ALA A 70 12.55 12.18 -4.37
C ALA A 70 11.08 12.15 -4.82
N LYS A 71 10.16 12.64 -3.97
CA LYS A 71 8.74 12.78 -4.32
C LYS A 71 8.55 13.63 -5.56
N ALA A 72 9.17 14.81 -5.62
CA ALA A 72 9.06 15.69 -6.79
C ALA A 72 9.50 15.00 -8.09
N HIS A 73 10.56 14.19 -8.06
CA HIS A 73 11.00 13.43 -9.23
C HIS A 73 9.99 12.34 -9.64
N CYS A 74 9.45 11.58 -8.69
CA CYS A 74 8.41 10.58 -8.98
C CYS A 74 7.15 11.23 -9.56
N PHE A 75 6.66 12.32 -8.96
CA PHE A 75 5.47 13.05 -9.44
C PHE A 75 5.68 13.72 -10.80
N LYS A 76 6.92 14.08 -11.15
CA LYS A 76 7.29 14.55 -12.49
C LYS A 76 7.31 13.42 -13.55
N GLY A 77 7.15 12.16 -13.13
CA GLY A 77 7.23 10.97 -13.98
C GLY A 77 8.63 10.36 -14.09
N ASN A 78 9.61 10.81 -13.30
CA ASN A 78 10.95 10.24 -13.26
C ASN A 78 11.15 9.40 -11.99
N SER A 79 10.46 8.26 -11.97
CA SER A 79 10.47 7.32 -10.84
C SER A 79 11.85 6.74 -10.58
N GLU A 80 12.65 6.46 -11.63
CA GLU A 80 14.03 6.00 -11.49
C GLU A 80 14.89 6.99 -10.69
N ARG A 81 14.80 8.29 -11.02
CA ARG A 81 15.55 9.32 -10.30
C ARG A 81 15.03 9.50 -8.88
N GLY A 82 13.71 9.47 -8.67
CA GLY A 82 13.13 9.60 -7.33
C GLY A 82 13.54 8.44 -6.41
N LEU A 83 13.46 7.20 -6.90
CA LEU A 83 13.80 6.01 -6.13
C LEU A 83 15.30 5.84 -5.90
N SER A 84 16.15 6.21 -6.85
CA SER A 84 17.61 6.26 -6.60
C SER A 84 17.99 7.24 -5.50
N ILE A 85 17.32 8.41 -5.42
CA ILE A 85 17.50 9.36 -4.30
C ILE A 85 17.07 8.71 -2.98
N LEU A 86 15.90 8.06 -2.93
CA LEU A 86 15.45 7.38 -1.71
C LEU A 86 16.38 6.25 -1.28
N THR A 87 16.89 5.48 -2.24
CA THR A 87 17.86 4.40 -2.00
C THR A 87 19.14 4.94 -1.40
N HIS A 88 19.66 6.04 -1.96
CA HIS A 88 20.81 6.73 -1.40
C HIS A 88 20.55 7.21 0.04
N CYS A 89 19.37 7.80 0.29
CA CYS A 89 18.99 8.26 1.62
C CYS A 89 18.87 7.10 2.62
N TYR A 90 18.26 6.00 2.20
CA TYR A 90 18.07 4.80 3.00
C TYR A 90 19.40 4.18 3.44
N ARG A 91 20.40 4.21 2.55
CA ARG A 91 21.77 3.79 2.83
C ARG A 91 22.53 4.77 3.72
N LYS A 92 22.43 6.08 3.45
CA LYS A 92 23.18 7.12 4.18
C LYS A 92 22.68 7.34 5.61
N TYR A 93 21.38 7.20 5.82
CA TYR A 93 20.71 7.61 7.06
C TYR A 93 19.96 6.44 7.72
N GLU A 94 20.71 5.49 8.28
CA GLU A 94 20.14 4.26 8.86
C GLU A 94 19.11 4.52 9.96
N GLY A 95 19.34 5.52 10.82
CA GLY A 95 18.40 5.92 11.87
C GLY A 95 17.04 6.43 11.37
N TYR A 96 16.92 6.72 10.07
CA TYR A 96 15.70 7.22 9.43
C TYR A 96 15.04 6.20 8.49
N ARG A 97 15.47 4.93 8.50
CA ARG A 97 14.88 3.87 7.65
C ARG A 97 13.36 3.77 7.78
N SER A 98 12.83 3.80 9.01
CA SER A 98 11.38 3.78 9.27
C SER A 98 10.65 4.96 8.62
N PHE A 99 11.27 6.14 8.59
CA PHE A 99 10.72 7.30 7.90
C PHE A 99 10.70 7.07 6.37
N TYR A 100 11.78 6.57 5.79
CA TYR A 100 11.84 6.29 4.35
C TYR A 100 10.89 5.17 3.91
N ARG A 101 10.66 4.15 4.74
CA ARG A 101 9.62 3.13 4.51
C ARG A 101 8.23 3.75 4.31
N LEU A 102 7.88 4.75 5.13
CA LEU A 102 6.61 5.47 4.98
C LEU A 102 6.53 6.23 3.65
N ILE A 103 7.64 6.88 3.25
CA ILE A 103 7.71 7.60 1.98
C ILE A 103 7.62 6.63 0.79
N PHE A 104 8.29 5.49 0.85
CA PHE A 104 8.20 4.43 -0.17
C PHE A 104 6.77 3.95 -0.35
N ARG A 105 6.07 3.65 0.75
CA ARG A 105 4.67 3.22 0.71
C ARG A 105 3.77 4.26 0.05
N GLU A 106 3.94 5.53 0.40
CA GLU A 106 3.17 6.64 -0.20
C GLU A 106 3.39 6.71 -1.71
N LEU A 107 4.65 6.64 -2.15
CA LEU A 107 4.99 6.69 -3.57
C LEU A 107 4.49 5.48 -4.37
N ILE A 108 4.51 4.28 -3.76
CA ILE A 108 3.91 3.09 -4.34
C ILE A 108 2.41 3.30 -4.54
N GLN A 109 1.72 3.76 -3.49
CA GLN A 109 0.28 3.98 -3.53
C GLN A 109 -0.10 4.98 -4.62
N ASP A 110 0.63 6.10 -4.71
CA ASP A 110 0.41 7.09 -5.75
C ASP A 110 0.69 6.53 -7.16
N SER A 111 1.70 5.69 -7.32
CA SER A 111 2.05 5.13 -8.64
C SER A 111 0.99 4.16 -9.16
N VAL A 112 0.42 3.34 -8.28
CA VAL A 112 -0.69 2.44 -8.62
C VAL A 112 -1.97 3.24 -8.90
N LEU A 113 -2.30 4.23 -8.05
CA LEU A 113 -3.49 5.07 -8.24
C LEU A 113 -3.43 5.90 -9.52
N ASN A 114 -2.26 6.44 -9.87
CA ASN A 114 -2.05 7.22 -11.09
C ASN A 114 -1.78 6.34 -12.33
N ARG A 115 -1.80 5.01 -12.19
CA ARG A 115 -1.67 4.03 -13.29
C ARG A 115 -0.44 4.22 -14.16
N SER A 116 0.69 4.53 -13.54
CA SER A 116 1.94 4.69 -14.29
C SER A 116 2.63 3.33 -14.43
N GLU A 117 2.28 2.54 -15.46
CA GLU A 117 2.86 1.20 -15.69
C GLU A 117 4.39 1.21 -15.76
N ALA A 118 4.96 2.20 -16.46
CA ALA A 118 6.41 2.40 -16.51
C ALA A 118 7.00 2.64 -15.11
N SER A 119 6.30 3.38 -14.25
CA SER A 119 6.73 3.54 -12.86
C SER A 119 6.64 2.22 -12.09
N LEU A 120 5.58 1.44 -12.26
CA LEU A 120 5.41 0.16 -11.55
C LEU A 120 6.53 -0.83 -11.86
N ILE A 121 7.00 -0.89 -13.12
CA ILE A 121 8.15 -1.70 -13.50
C ILE A 121 9.41 -1.25 -12.75
N VAL A 122 9.62 0.07 -12.65
CA VAL A 122 10.75 0.63 -11.90
C VAL A 122 10.59 0.31 -10.40
N PHE A 123 9.40 0.50 -9.81
CA PHE A 123 9.14 0.16 -8.41
C PHE A 123 9.44 -1.30 -8.10
N LYS A 124 9.00 -2.23 -8.97
CA LYS A 124 9.28 -3.67 -8.83
C LYS A 124 10.78 -3.92 -8.64
N LYS A 125 11.62 -3.35 -9.51
CA LYS A 125 13.08 -3.49 -9.41
C LYS A 125 13.58 -3.02 -8.05
N TYR A 126 13.22 -1.81 -7.64
CA TYR A 126 13.71 -1.24 -6.37
C TYR A 126 13.19 -2.00 -5.14
N VAL A 127 11.93 -2.48 -5.11
CA VAL A 127 11.45 -3.20 -3.93
C VAL A 127 12.10 -4.58 -3.78
N LEU A 128 12.46 -5.23 -4.89
CA LEU A 128 13.25 -6.46 -4.88
C LEU A 128 14.68 -6.18 -4.43
N ASP A 129 15.33 -5.16 -5.00
CA ASP A 129 16.68 -4.72 -4.59
C ASP A 129 16.73 -4.43 -3.08
N PHE A 130 15.69 -3.80 -2.52
CA PHE A 130 15.61 -3.50 -1.10
C PHE A 130 15.50 -4.75 -0.22
N SER A 131 14.68 -5.69 -0.69
CA SER A 131 14.45 -6.98 -0.02
C SER A 131 15.74 -7.82 -0.01
N GLU A 132 16.47 -7.86 -1.12
CA GLU A 132 17.68 -8.66 -1.26
C GLU A 132 18.89 -8.03 -0.56
N GLN A 133 19.10 -6.72 -0.71
CA GLN A 133 20.32 -6.06 -0.22
C GLN A 133 20.30 -5.77 1.28
N TRP A 134 19.13 -5.45 1.85
CA TRP A 134 19.01 -5.03 3.25
C TRP A 134 18.12 -5.95 4.10
N SER A 135 17.62 -7.05 3.53
CA SER A 135 16.60 -7.91 4.15
C SER A 135 15.41 -7.10 4.67
N ASP A 136 15.11 -5.97 4.03
CA ASP A 136 13.96 -5.12 4.34
C ASP A 136 12.83 -5.42 3.38
N HIS A 137 11.97 -6.35 3.80
CA HIS A 137 10.83 -6.78 3.00
C HIS A 137 9.65 -5.80 3.07
N TYR A 138 9.70 -4.75 3.90
CA TYR A 138 8.55 -3.85 4.06
C TYR A 138 8.09 -3.19 2.74
N PRO A 139 8.98 -2.61 1.91
CA PRO A 139 8.57 -2.03 0.63
C PRO A 139 7.97 -3.08 -0.33
N LEU A 140 8.56 -4.29 -0.35
CA LEU A 140 8.08 -5.41 -1.17
C LEU A 140 6.67 -5.84 -0.79
N ILE A 141 6.41 -6.02 0.52
CA ILE A 141 5.08 -6.36 1.03
C ILE A 141 4.06 -5.27 0.67
N CYS A 142 4.42 -3.99 0.87
CA CYS A 142 3.53 -2.88 0.55
C CYS A 142 3.18 -2.85 -0.95
N PHE A 143 4.19 -3.05 -1.80
CA PHE A 143 4.01 -3.07 -3.25
C PHE A 143 3.13 -4.23 -3.69
N TRP A 144 3.45 -5.44 -3.23
CA TRP A 144 2.65 -6.62 -3.52
C TRP A 144 1.20 -6.45 -3.05
N TYR A 145 0.97 -6.02 -1.81
CA TYR A 145 -0.38 -5.88 -1.24
C TYR A 145 -1.25 -4.93 -2.07
N ILE A 146 -0.70 -3.75 -2.42
CA ILE A 146 -1.44 -2.75 -3.19
C ILE A 146 -1.77 -3.30 -4.59
N CYS A 147 -0.83 -3.95 -5.26
CA CYS A 147 -1.04 -4.57 -6.57
C CYS A 147 -2.06 -5.73 -6.52
N TRP A 148 -1.95 -6.62 -5.52
CA TRP A 148 -2.84 -7.77 -5.34
C TRP A 148 -4.29 -7.35 -5.07
N SER A 149 -4.48 -6.34 -4.21
CA SER A 149 -5.80 -5.79 -3.87
C SER A 149 -6.41 -4.92 -4.99
N SER A 150 -5.64 -4.60 -6.02
CA SER A 150 -6.10 -3.76 -7.13
C SER A 150 -7.17 -4.48 -7.95
N ASN A 151 -8.07 -3.68 -8.53
CA ASN A 151 -9.07 -4.17 -9.48
C ASN A 151 -8.54 -4.19 -10.93
N TRP A 152 -7.31 -3.71 -11.16
CA TRP A 152 -6.70 -3.67 -12.48
C TRP A 152 -5.93 -4.95 -12.77
N PHE A 153 -6.15 -5.51 -13.95
CA PHE A 153 -5.52 -6.74 -14.38
C PHE A 153 -3.98 -6.63 -14.45
N SER A 154 -3.44 -5.51 -14.94
CA SER A 154 -1.98 -5.32 -15.03
C SER A 154 -1.31 -5.32 -13.65
N ASP A 155 -1.92 -4.68 -12.66
CA ASP A 155 -1.46 -4.71 -11.27
C ASP A 155 -1.52 -6.12 -10.68
N GLN A 156 -2.61 -6.85 -10.94
CA GLN A 156 -2.78 -8.22 -10.49
C GLN A 156 -1.71 -9.15 -11.09
N MET A 157 -1.43 -9.02 -12.39
CA MET A 157 -0.35 -9.76 -13.05
C MET A 157 1.01 -9.47 -12.43
N LEU A 158 1.29 -8.20 -12.13
CA LEU A 158 2.53 -7.80 -11.46
C LEU A 158 2.63 -8.41 -10.04
N SER A 159 1.52 -8.47 -9.30
CA SER A 159 1.48 -9.08 -7.97
C SER A 159 1.77 -10.59 -8.01
N ASN A 160 1.29 -11.29 -9.04
CA ASN A 160 1.55 -12.72 -9.24
C ASN A 160 3.01 -12.95 -9.62
N GLU A 161 3.56 -12.12 -10.51
CA GLU A 161 4.96 -12.20 -10.91
C GLU A 161 5.91 -11.96 -9.73
N LEU A 162 5.60 -10.99 -8.85
CA LEU A 162 6.35 -10.77 -7.60
C LEU A 162 6.34 -12.01 -6.70
N LEU A 163 5.19 -12.67 -6.58
CA LEU A 163 5.05 -13.85 -5.75
C LEU A 163 5.83 -15.04 -6.32
N GLU A 164 5.83 -15.19 -7.64
CA GLU A 164 6.58 -16.25 -8.33
C GLU A 164 8.08 -16.06 -8.23
N THR A 165 8.55 -14.81 -8.19
CA THR A 165 9.98 -14.47 -8.24
C THR A 165 10.63 -14.29 -6.87
N SER A 166 9.85 -14.14 -5.79
CA SER A 166 10.38 -13.86 -4.44
C SER A 166 9.98 -14.91 -3.42
N GLU A 167 10.94 -15.74 -3.00
CA GLU A 167 10.76 -16.72 -1.91
C GLU A 167 10.43 -16.04 -0.58
N ALA A 168 11.11 -14.93 -0.26
CA ALA A 168 10.82 -14.15 0.94
C ALA A 168 9.36 -13.68 0.98
N LEU A 169 8.80 -13.26 -0.16
CA LEU A 169 7.39 -12.88 -0.25
C LEU A 169 6.46 -14.08 -0.07
N GLN A 170 6.82 -15.25 -0.61
CA GLN A 170 6.05 -16.48 -0.39
C GLN A 170 5.97 -16.84 1.10
N ASP A 171 7.08 -16.75 1.83
CA ASP A 171 7.12 -17.03 3.27
C ASP A 171 6.30 -16.01 4.07
N ILE A 172 6.41 -14.71 3.73
CA ILE A 172 5.62 -13.67 4.38
C ILE A 172 4.12 -13.87 4.14
N ILE A 173 3.73 -14.23 2.92
CA ILE A 173 2.33 -14.54 2.62
C ILE A 173 1.89 -15.77 3.38
N ARG A 174 2.75 -16.79 3.51
CA ARG A 174 2.42 -17.97 4.29
C ARG A 174 2.01 -17.59 5.73
N ASP A 175 2.80 -16.71 6.35
CA ASP A 175 2.56 -16.25 7.71
C ASP A 175 1.38 -15.27 7.84
N LYS A 176 1.12 -14.47 6.80
CA LYS A 176 0.20 -13.31 6.89
C LYS A 176 -1.05 -13.41 6.03
N ALA A 177 -1.23 -14.48 5.25
CA ALA A 177 -2.36 -14.65 4.32
C ALA A 177 -3.72 -14.38 4.99
N MET A 178 -3.94 -14.98 6.17
CA MET A 178 -5.16 -14.77 6.96
C MET A 178 -5.38 -13.28 7.32
N ALA A 179 -4.33 -12.58 7.75
CA ALA A 179 -4.41 -11.18 8.14
C ALA A 179 -4.68 -10.26 6.93
N PHE A 180 -4.07 -10.57 5.78
CA PHE A 180 -4.35 -9.86 4.53
C PHE A 180 -5.81 -10.04 4.10
N SER A 181 -6.34 -11.27 4.14
CA SER A 181 -7.75 -11.54 3.80
C SER A 181 -8.72 -10.80 4.71
N ILE A 182 -8.50 -10.83 6.03
CA ILE A 182 -9.33 -10.10 7.00
C ILE A 182 -9.34 -8.60 6.69
N THR A 183 -8.17 -8.04 6.38
CA THR A 183 -8.02 -6.60 6.11
C THR A 183 -8.78 -6.21 4.84
N VAL A 184 -8.58 -6.92 3.74
CA VAL A 184 -9.20 -6.60 2.45
C VAL A 184 -10.71 -6.80 2.47
N LEU A 185 -11.21 -7.85 3.14
CA LEU A 185 -12.65 -8.09 3.25
C LEU A 185 -13.34 -7.02 4.10
N ASN A 186 -12.76 -6.64 5.24
CA ASN A 186 -13.40 -5.69 6.16
C ASN A 186 -13.28 -4.23 5.71
N ASN A 187 -12.16 -3.86 5.08
CA ASN A 187 -11.90 -2.46 4.73
C ASN A 187 -12.29 -2.14 3.29
N ASP A 188 -11.97 -3.04 2.36
CA ASP A 188 -12.10 -2.80 0.93
C ASP A 188 -13.30 -3.54 0.32
N TYR A 189 -13.94 -4.44 1.09
CA TYR A 189 -15.05 -5.30 0.66
C TYR A 189 -14.73 -6.10 -0.62
N ASN A 190 -13.45 -6.43 -0.82
CA ASN A 190 -12.95 -7.03 -2.06
C ASN A 190 -12.81 -8.56 -1.91
N GLU A 191 -13.92 -9.28 -2.15
CA GLU A 191 -13.93 -10.75 -2.12
C GLU A 191 -13.07 -11.37 -3.23
N ASP A 192 -13.04 -10.74 -4.40
CA ASP A 192 -12.33 -11.19 -5.58
C ASP A 192 -10.81 -11.27 -5.35
N ALA A 193 -10.25 -10.29 -4.63
CA ALA A 193 -8.84 -10.35 -4.19
C ALA A 193 -8.55 -11.58 -3.31
N VAL A 194 -9.47 -11.94 -2.40
CA VAL A 194 -9.30 -13.13 -1.54
C VAL A 194 -9.43 -14.42 -2.34
N LEU A 195 -10.34 -14.48 -3.33
CA LEU A 195 -10.43 -15.61 -4.25
C LEU A 195 -9.14 -15.79 -5.06
N ARG A 196 -8.55 -14.70 -5.57
CA ARG A 196 -7.23 -14.74 -6.22
C ARG A 196 -6.13 -15.21 -5.26
N LEU A 197 -6.15 -14.77 -4.00
CA LEU A 197 -5.19 -15.25 -3.01
C LEU A 197 -5.33 -16.77 -2.80
N LEU A 198 -6.55 -17.29 -2.70
CA LEU A 198 -6.81 -18.73 -2.62
C LEU A 198 -6.24 -19.49 -3.83
N GLN A 199 -6.41 -18.96 -5.05
CA GLN A 199 -5.81 -19.54 -6.26
C GLN A 199 -4.28 -19.56 -6.18
N ASN A 200 -3.67 -18.48 -5.73
CA ASN A 200 -2.21 -18.39 -5.56
C ASN A 200 -1.72 -19.38 -4.50
N LEU A 201 -2.40 -19.50 -3.35
CA LEU A 201 -2.04 -20.47 -2.31
C LEU A 201 -2.10 -21.92 -2.84
N LEU A 202 -3.10 -22.27 -3.64
CA LEU A 202 -3.17 -23.57 -4.31
C LEU A 202 -2.01 -23.77 -5.30
N LYS A 203 -1.73 -22.77 -6.14
CA LYS A 203 -0.64 -22.81 -7.13
C LYS A 203 0.71 -23.10 -6.45
N HIS A 204 0.95 -22.50 -5.29
CA HIS A 204 2.18 -22.66 -4.51
C HIS A 204 2.10 -23.79 -3.47
N LYS A 205 1.06 -24.64 -3.49
CA LYS A 205 0.87 -25.79 -2.57
C LYS A 205 0.83 -25.41 -1.09
N MET A 206 0.38 -24.21 -0.74
CA MET A 206 0.23 -23.68 0.61
C MET A 206 -1.13 -24.06 1.22
N MET A 207 -1.34 -25.36 1.46
CA MET A 207 -2.67 -25.91 1.80
C MET A 207 -3.16 -25.51 3.20
N GLU A 208 -2.26 -25.35 4.18
CA GLU A 208 -2.64 -24.95 5.53
C GLU A 208 -3.20 -23.51 5.54
N GLU A 209 -2.52 -22.62 4.83
CA GLU A 209 -2.88 -21.22 4.68
C GLU A 209 -4.14 -21.08 3.84
N TYR A 210 -4.26 -21.88 2.78
CA TYR A 210 -5.46 -21.98 1.97
C TYR A 210 -6.68 -22.28 2.85
N SER A 211 -6.58 -23.28 3.73
CA SER A 211 -7.66 -23.63 4.66
C SER A 211 -8.00 -22.46 5.60
N LYS A 212 -7.00 -21.79 6.19
CA LYS A 212 -7.21 -20.63 7.07
C LYS A 212 -7.89 -19.47 6.33
N VAL A 213 -7.46 -19.15 5.11
CA VAL A 213 -8.06 -18.09 4.29
C VAL A 213 -9.49 -18.44 3.87
N LEU A 214 -9.73 -19.70 3.51
CA LEU A 214 -11.05 -20.18 3.13
C LEU A 214 -12.03 -20.09 4.30
N GLN A 215 -11.58 -20.39 5.52
CA GLN A 215 -12.35 -20.20 6.74
C GLN A 215 -12.69 -18.73 6.98
N VAL A 216 -11.75 -17.80 6.75
CA VAL A 216 -12.00 -16.35 6.83
C VAL A 216 -13.06 -15.92 5.82
N LEU A 217 -12.92 -16.34 4.56
CA LEU A 217 -13.87 -16.02 3.49
C LEU A 217 -15.27 -16.57 3.80
N PHE A 218 -15.34 -17.82 4.28
CA PHE A 218 -16.59 -18.45 4.69
C PHE A 218 -17.27 -17.68 5.83
N ASN A 219 -16.51 -17.31 6.87
CA ASN A 219 -17.03 -16.54 8.00
C ASN A 219 -17.52 -15.16 7.56
N TYR A 220 -16.79 -14.50 6.67
CA TYR A 220 -17.19 -13.23 6.08
C TYR A 220 -18.49 -13.36 5.29
N LYS A 221 -18.60 -14.36 4.40
CA LYS A 221 -19.83 -14.62 3.65
C LYS A 221 -21.01 -14.97 4.55
N CYS A 222 -20.84 -15.83 5.55
CA CYS A 222 -21.90 -16.12 6.53
C CYS A 222 -22.38 -14.87 7.26
N LYS A 223 -21.46 -14.02 7.74
CA LYS A 223 -21.79 -12.76 8.40
C LYS A 223 -22.55 -11.81 7.46
N TYR A 224 -22.07 -11.65 6.23
CA TYR A 224 -22.67 -10.75 5.25
C TYR A 224 -24.03 -11.27 4.72
N ASN A 225 -24.17 -12.59 4.60
CA ASN A 225 -25.41 -13.29 4.23
C ASN A 225 -26.53 -13.11 5.23
N ILE A 226 -26.21 -13.07 6.53
CA ILE A 226 -27.16 -12.71 7.58
C ILE A 226 -27.64 -11.26 7.40
N MET A 227 -26.83 -10.38 6.81
CA MET A 227 -27.08 -8.93 6.81
C MET A 227 -27.74 -8.36 5.55
N LYS A 228 -27.51 -8.92 4.34
CA LYS A 228 -27.85 -8.16 3.10
C LYS A 228 -28.58 -8.86 1.99
N ASN A 229 -28.59 -10.19 1.90
CA ASN A 229 -29.39 -11.04 1.02
C ASN A 229 -28.72 -12.42 1.01
N ARG A 230 -29.50 -13.47 1.23
CA ARG A 230 -29.08 -14.87 1.44
C ARG A 230 -28.29 -15.46 0.25
N ASP A 231 -27.01 -15.13 0.07
CA ASP A 231 -26.09 -15.84 -0.85
C ASP A 231 -25.65 -17.18 -0.23
N VAL A 232 -26.64 -18.06 -0.02
CA VAL A 232 -26.46 -19.46 0.37
C VAL A 232 -25.55 -20.16 -0.65
N ARG A 233 -25.68 -19.79 -1.93
CA ARG A 233 -24.93 -20.38 -3.04
C ARG A 233 -23.42 -20.21 -2.87
N GLY A 234 -22.94 -19.02 -2.52
CA GLY A 234 -21.52 -18.80 -2.25
C GLY A 234 -20.98 -19.64 -1.08
N CYS A 235 -21.77 -19.84 -0.02
CA CYS A 235 -21.41 -20.76 1.07
C CYS A 235 -21.42 -22.22 0.62
N THR A 236 -22.41 -22.64 -0.17
CA THR A 236 -22.50 -24.01 -0.72
C THR A 236 -21.32 -24.32 -1.65
N GLU A 237 -20.91 -23.37 -2.49
CA GLU A 237 -19.77 -23.52 -3.39
C GLU A 237 -18.46 -23.69 -2.60
N ILE A 238 -18.27 -22.94 -1.51
CA ILE A 238 -17.13 -23.13 -0.60
C ILE A 238 -17.16 -24.52 0.03
N VAL A 239 -18.30 -24.99 0.55
CA VAL A 239 -18.45 -26.33 1.14
C VAL A 239 -18.14 -27.42 0.12
N ARG A 240 -18.61 -27.27 -1.13
CA ARG A 240 -18.34 -28.22 -2.22
C ARG A 240 -16.86 -28.23 -2.58
N ASN A 241 -16.21 -27.07 -2.58
CA ASN A 241 -14.78 -26.95 -2.84
C ASN A 241 -13.96 -27.66 -1.72
N CYS A 242 -14.31 -27.40 -0.45
CA CYS A 242 -13.76 -28.11 0.71
C CYS A 242 -13.84 -29.63 0.54
N GLN A 243 -15.02 -30.16 0.18
CA GLN A 243 -15.22 -31.59 -0.06
C GLN A 243 -14.34 -32.11 -1.22
N SER A 244 -14.22 -31.36 -2.31
CA SER A 244 -13.41 -31.75 -3.47
C SER A 244 -11.90 -31.76 -3.18
N LEU A 245 -11.44 -30.91 -2.26
CA LEU A 245 -10.02 -30.82 -1.86
C LEU A 245 -9.69 -31.64 -0.61
N GLY A 246 -10.66 -32.36 -0.04
CA GLY A 246 -10.47 -33.13 1.20
C GLY A 246 -10.26 -32.26 2.44
N ILE A 247 -10.66 -30.99 2.40
CA ILE A 247 -10.54 -30.04 3.51
C ILE A 247 -11.84 -30.05 4.30
N SER A 248 -11.76 -30.16 5.63
CA SER A 248 -12.92 -30.06 6.50
C SER A 248 -13.06 -28.65 7.08
N LEU A 249 -14.26 -28.08 7.01
CA LEU A 249 -14.61 -26.89 7.80
C LEU A 249 -14.68 -27.24 9.28
N SER A 250 -14.42 -26.28 10.16
CA SER A 250 -14.58 -26.47 11.61
C SER A 250 -16.03 -26.77 11.98
N SER A 251 -16.26 -27.45 13.10
CA SER A 251 -17.60 -27.78 13.59
C SER A 251 -18.47 -26.55 13.83
N ASP A 252 -17.90 -25.44 14.30
CA ASP A 252 -18.58 -24.14 14.43
C ASP A 252 -19.07 -23.61 13.07
N GLN A 253 -18.24 -23.69 12.03
CA GLN A 253 -18.61 -23.26 10.68
C GLN A 253 -19.65 -24.16 10.02
N GLN A 254 -19.56 -25.47 10.24
CA GLN A 254 -20.58 -26.42 9.81
C GLN A 254 -21.92 -26.12 10.51
N GLY A 255 -21.89 -25.85 11.82
CA GLY A 255 -23.06 -25.42 12.57
C GLY A 255 -23.67 -24.12 12.02
N ARG A 256 -22.85 -23.10 11.75
CA ARG A 256 -23.30 -21.83 11.14
C ARG A 256 -23.89 -22.04 9.74
N TYR A 257 -23.31 -22.92 8.94
CA TYR A 257 -23.85 -23.29 7.63
C TYR A 257 -25.24 -23.92 7.74
N ILE A 258 -25.39 -24.89 8.65
CA ILE A 258 -26.67 -25.57 8.91
C ILE A 258 -27.73 -24.56 9.39
N THR A 259 -27.37 -23.69 10.34
CA THR A 259 -28.27 -22.61 10.79
C THR A 259 -28.67 -21.68 9.64
N LEU A 260 -27.76 -21.38 8.72
CA LEU A 260 -28.04 -20.55 7.55
C LEU A 260 -28.96 -21.25 6.53
N LEU A 261 -28.86 -22.58 6.38
CA LEU A 261 -29.79 -23.37 5.56
C LEU A 261 -31.19 -23.46 6.18
N ILE A 262 -31.28 -23.56 7.51
CA ILE A 262 -32.54 -23.67 8.25
C ILE A 262 -33.26 -22.30 8.31
N ASN A 263 -32.57 -21.25 8.77
CA ASN A 263 -33.12 -19.90 8.95
C ASN A 263 -33.24 -19.12 7.63
N GLY A 264 -32.73 -19.67 6.52
CA GLY A 264 -32.90 -19.16 5.16
C GLY A 264 -34.34 -19.17 4.64
N SER A 265 -35.33 -19.34 5.51
CA SER A 265 -36.77 -19.34 5.24
C SER A 265 -37.55 -18.20 5.91
N GLU A 266 -37.06 -17.56 6.99
CA GLU A 266 -37.82 -16.51 7.71
C GLU A 266 -36.96 -15.29 8.11
N ASP A 267 -37.56 -14.09 8.02
CA ASP A 267 -37.11 -12.75 8.44
C ASP A 267 -36.38 -11.78 7.48
N LYS A 268 -36.88 -10.53 7.52
CA LYS A 268 -36.58 -9.36 6.67
C LYS A 268 -35.39 -8.54 7.22
N PRO A 269 -34.57 -7.90 6.37
CA PRO A 269 -33.36 -7.19 6.81
C PRO A 269 -33.63 -5.74 7.25
N GLU A 270 -33.16 -5.37 8.44
CA GLU A 270 -32.97 -3.96 8.85
C GLU A 270 -31.67 -3.38 8.26
N LYS A 271 -31.71 -2.10 7.87
CA LYS A 271 -30.63 -1.42 7.14
C LYS A 271 -29.54 -0.91 8.08
N PHE A 272 -28.28 -1.27 7.79
CA PHE A 272 -27.10 -0.74 8.47
C PHE A 272 -26.32 0.27 7.58
N ILE A 273 -25.86 1.37 8.19
CA ILE A 273 -25.02 2.40 7.56
C ILE A 273 -23.57 2.20 8.02
N PRO A 274 -22.60 1.98 7.12
CA PRO A 274 -21.23 1.67 7.49
C PRO A 274 -20.46 2.93 7.95
N ASP A 275 -19.81 2.81 9.10
CA ASP A 275 -18.97 3.87 9.66
C ASP A 275 -17.59 3.84 8.99
N LYS A 276 -17.34 4.85 8.14
CA LYS A 276 -16.05 5.05 7.48
C LYS A 276 -15.15 5.81 8.42
N THR A 277 -14.25 5.12 9.12
CA THR A 277 -12.87 5.59 9.33
C THR A 277 -12.09 4.59 10.18
N LYS A 278 -10.98 4.08 9.63
CA LYS A 278 -9.67 4.10 10.30
C LYS A 278 -8.57 3.69 9.34
N LEU A 279 -7.61 4.61 9.17
CA LEU A 279 -6.37 4.39 8.46
C LEU A 279 -5.55 3.27 9.11
N PHE A 280 -5.03 2.43 8.24
CA PHE A 280 -4.17 1.28 8.47
C PHE A 280 -2.89 1.56 9.29
N LYS A 281 -2.54 0.65 10.20
CA LYS A 281 -1.23 0.53 10.84
C LYS A 281 -0.84 -0.95 10.93
N PHE A 282 0.16 -1.38 10.18
CA PHE A 282 0.91 -2.58 10.56
C PHE A 282 1.72 -2.28 11.83
N LYS A 283 1.59 -3.11 12.85
CA LYS A 283 2.60 -3.24 13.89
C LYS A 283 3.55 -4.36 13.43
N PHE A 284 4.79 -3.98 13.13
CA PHE A 284 5.93 -4.89 13.06
C PHE A 284 6.53 -4.96 14.46
#